data_AF-A0A924N7R8-F1
#
_entry.id   AF-A0A924N7R8-F1
#
_cell.length_a   1.000
_cell.length_b   1.000
_cell.length_c   1.000
_cell.angle_alpha   90.00
_cell.angle_beta   90.00
_cell.angle_gamma   90.00
#
_symmetry.space_group_name_H-M   'P 1'
#
loop_
_entity.id
_entity.type
_entity.pdbx_description
1 polymer ?
#
loop_
_entity_poly.entity_id
_entity_poly.type
_entity_poly.pdbx_seq_one_letter_code
_entity_poly.pdbx_strand_id
1 'polypeptide(L)'
;MKSVARYLLAPALLLAGACAVSSSSSSSSSSMPAADMSMSPPSPDPRVGLRPGTMARYARDTTKKVIVQPAAEAAWNMRLLSNVTPAEPFVGVTHSDLAFTGKYAIQGNYDGYQVWDISNPRAPRLYDEYVCRGSQSDVSVYRNLIFVSGEATSGRLDCGMQGVEDSVGRERFRGIRIFDATDLAHPKYIASVQTCRGSHTHTVVEDPSDKANVYVYISGSSAVRPAAELAGCSDLAPDVDPNGEKFRIEVIQIPLAHPENAHVVSKPGILTALAPAPRNTARVLQDSIERVAAAAARGGGAGGRGGRPAGRGGPPSGPVQCHD
;
A
#
# COMPACT_ATOMS: atom_id res chain seq x y z
N MET A 1 -34.18 41.71 68.55
CA MET A 1 -34.27 43.06 67.94
C MET A 1 -34.56 42.89 66.45
N LYS A 2 -35.78 43.25 66.03
CA LYS A 2 -36.34 43.54 64.67
C LYS A 2 -35.81 42.66 63.52
N SER A 3 -36.48 41.60 63.04
CA SER A 3 -37.85 41.46 62.49
C SER A 3 -38.15 42.41 61.32
N VAL A 4 -38.42 41.88 60.12
CA VAL A 4 -39.77 41.81 59.50
C VAL A 4 -39.67 41.21 58.09
N ALA A 5 -40.44 40.14 57.87
CA ALA A 5 -40.80 39.59 56.56
C ALA A 5 -41.97 40.39 55.93
N ARG A 6 -42.05 40.46 54.59
CA ARG A 6 -43.26 40.90 53.87
C ARG A 6 -43.54 40.07 52.61
N TYR A 7 -44.63 39.34 52.71
CA TYR A 7 -45.65 38.88 51.77
C TYR A 7 -45.63 39.29 50.27
N LEU A 8 -45.81 38.25 49.45
CA LEU A 8 -46.77 38.05 48.33
C LEU A 8 -47.19 39.25 47.47
N LEU A 9 -47.02 39.10 46.15
CA LEU A 9 -48.03 39.42 45.13
C LEU A 9 -47.63 38.79 43.78
N ALA A 10 -48.46 37.87 43.29
CA ALA A 10 -48.50 37.45 41.90
C ALA A 10 -49.32 38.47 41.08
N PRO A 11 -49.01 38.64 39.79
CA PRO A 11 -50.07 38.71 38.79
C PRO A 11 -49.84 37.78 37.61
N ALA A 12 -50.96 37.52 36.94
CA ALA A 12 -51.20 36.51 35.93
C ALA A 12 -50.61 36.83 34.54
N LEU A 13 -50.43 35.73 33.78
CA LEU A 13 -50.49 35.51 32.33
C LEU A 13 -50.10 36.65 31.37
N LEU A 14 -49.16 36.33 30.48
CA LEU A 14 -49.30 36.56 29.03
C LEU A 14 -48.60 35.41 28.26
N LEU A 15 -49.40 34.64 27.52
CA LEU A 15 -48.92 33.68 26.51
C LEU A 15 -48.31 34.45 25.33
N ALA A 16 -47.08 34.11 24.95
CA ALA A 16 -46.59 34.28 23.60
C ALA A 16 -45.79 33.03 23.23
N GLY A 17 -46.37 32.20 22.35
CA GLY A 17 -45.72 31.03 21.80
C GLY A 17 -44.55 31.43 20.91
N ALA A 18 -43.38 30.87 21.20
CA ALA A 18 -42.28 30.78 20.26
C ALA A 18 -41.90 29.30 20.16
N CYS A 19 -42.36 28.66 19.08
CA CYS A 19 -41.91 27.35 18.66
C CYS A 19 -40.41 27.42 18.40
N ALA A 20 -39.60 26.99 19.36
CA ALA A 20 -38.19 26.73 19.11
C ALA A 20 -38.11 25.49 18.21
N VAL A 21 -37.87 25.72 16.93
CA VAL A 21 -37.62 24.67 15.95
C VAL A 21 -36.27 24.06 16.30
N SER A 22 -36.30 22.94 17.04
CA SER A 22 -35.18 22.03 17.20
C SER A 22 -34.65 21.71 15.80
N SER A 23 -33.47 22.25 15.48
CA SER A 23 -32.76 21.93 14.25
C SER A 23 -32.15 20.54 14.42
N SER A 24 -32.99 19.52 14.40
CA SER A 24 -32.56 18.14 14.20
C SER A 24 -32.01 18.07 12.77
N SER A 25 -30.70 18.14 12.63
CA SER A 25 -29.99 17.75 11.42
C SER A 25 -30.33 16.28 11.16
N SER A 26 -31.33 16.05 10.32
CA SER A 26 -31.66 14.75 9.78
C SER A 26 -30.46 14.28 8.96
N SER A 27 -29.62 13.45 9.58
CA SER A 27 -28.75 12.56 8.84
C SER A 27 -29.65 11.75 7.92
N SER A 28 -29.59 12.04 6.62
CA SER A 28 -30.24 11.24 5.60
C SER A 28 -29.59 9.86 5.63
N SER A 29 -30.15 8.96 6.44
CA SER A 29 -29.94 7.54 6.31
C SER A 29 -30.60 7.12 5.00
N SER A 30 -29.87 7.24 3.89
CA SER A 30 -30.19 6.47 2.71
C SER A 30 -30.20 5.01 3.15
N SER A 31 -31.40 4.43 3.25
CA SER A 31 -31.57 3.01 3.47
C SER A 31 -30.83 2.30 2.34
N MET A 32 -29.66 1.75 2.64
CA MET A 32 -28.98 0.84 1.73
C MET A 32 -30.01 -0.21 1.29
N PRO A 33 -30.18 -0.48 -0.01
CA PRO A 33 -31.02 -1.58 -0.44
C PRO A 33 -30.57 -2.84 0.31
N ALA A 34 -31.54 -3.63 0.79
CA ALA A 34 -31.22 -4.87 1.48
C ALA A 34 -30.28 -5.69 0.59
N ALA A 35 -29.11 -6.04 1.12
CA ALA A 35 -28.11 -6.78 0.35
C ALA A 35 -28.75 -8.08 -0.15
N ASP A 36 -28.63 -8.35 -1.46
CA ASP A 36 -29.04 -9.62 -2.02
C ASP A 36 -28.06 -10.70 -1.52
N MET A 37 -28.52 -11.48 -0.55
CA MET A 37 -27.78 -12.60 0.05
C MET A 37 -28.03 -13.92 -0.70
N SER A 38 -28.60 -13.85 -1.91
CA SER A 38 -28.71 -15.00 -2.80
C SER A 38 -27.32 -15.61 -3.05
N MET A 39 -27.24 -16.94 -3.05
CA MET A 39 -26.04 -17.66 -3.52
C MET A 39 -26.01 -17.83 -5.05
N SER A 40 -27.11 -17.47 -5.73
CA SER A 40 -27.21 -17.48 -7.19
C SER A 40 -26.77 -16.13 -7.76
N PRO A 41 -25.87 -16.11 -8.77
CA PRO A 41 -25.47 -14.87 -9.42
C PRO A 41 -26.68 -14.08 -9.93
N PRO A 42 -26.78 -12.76 -9.65
CA PRO A 42 -27.88 -11.96 -10.14
C PRO A 42 -27.82 -11.85 -11.67
N SER A 43 -28.98 -11.88 -12.31
CA SER A 43 -29.13 -11.65 -13.75
C SER A 43 -30.23 -10.61 -13.97
N PRO A 44 -29.91 -9.42 -14.51
CA PRO A 44 -28.60 -9.01 -15.02
C PRO A 44 -27.54 -8.76 -13.93
N ASP A 45 -26.27 -8.78 -14.30
CA ASP A 45 -25.14 -8.48 -13.40
C ASP A 45 -25.25 -7.04 -12.87
N PRO A 46 -25.32 -6.82 -11.55
CA PRO A 46 -25.54 -5.50 -10.96
C PRO A 46 -24.36 -4.53 -11.15
N ARG A 47 -23.21 -5.03 -11.64
CA ARG A 47 -22.04 -4.20 -11.97
C ARG A 47 -22.16 -3.50 -13.32
N VAL A 48 -23.04 -3.97 -14.20
CA VAL A 48 -23.21 -3.38 -15.53
C VAL A 48 -23.94 -2.04 -15.41
N GLY A 49 -23.32 -0.98 -15.95
CA GLY A 49 -23.88 0.37 -15.94
C GLY A 49 -23.61 1.19 -14.68
N LEU A 50 -22.77 0.71 -13.76
CA LEU A 50 -22.34 1.50 -12.61
C LEU A 50 -21.62 2.78 -13.06
N ARG A 51 -22.05 3.94 -12.52
CA ARG A 51 -21.37 5.22 -12.74
C ARG A 51 -20.03 5.24 -12.00
N PRO A 52 -18.97 5.82 -12.58
CA PRO A 52 -17.73 6.07 -11.86
C PRO A 52 -17.96 7.08 -10.72
N GLY A 53 -17.04 7.06 -9.76
CA GLY A 53 -16.91 8.16 -8.80
C GLY A 53 -16.18 9.35 -9.43
N THR A 54 -16.28 10.52 -8.82
CA THR A 54 -15.50 11.70 -9.21
C THR A 54 -14.53 12.07 -8.10
N MET A 55 -13.33 12.49 -8.50
CA MET A 55 -12.32 13.02 -7.59
C MET A 55 -11.86 14.41 -8.07
N ALA A 56 -11.74 15.38 -7.15
CA ALA A 56 -11.14 16.68 -7.40
C ALA A 56 -9.71 16.74 -6.87
N ARG A 57 -8.86 17.59 -7.46
CA ARG A 57 -7.52 17.83 -6.91
C ARG A 57 -7.60 18.81 -5.74
N TYR A 58 -6.76 18.62 -4.73
CA TYR A 58 -6.60 19.61 -3.69
C TYR A 58 -5.99 20.89 -4.29
N ALA A 59 -6.58 22.06 -4.05
CA ALA A 59 -6.20 23.31 -4.71
C ALA A 59 -4.73 23.74 -4.47
N ARG A 60 -4.09 23.21 -3.42
CA ARG A 60 -2.70 23.50 -3.04
C ARG A 60 -1.72 22.33 -3.23
N ASP A 61 -2.21 21.14 -3.58
CA ASP A 61 -1.38 19.95 -3.78
C ASP A 61 -1.88 19.19 -5.02
N THR A 62 -1.12 19.31 -6.11
CA THR A 62 -1.47 18.68 -7.38
C THR A 62 -1.36 17.16 -7.34
N THR A 63 -0.80 16.58 -6.28
CA THR A 63 -0.60 15.13 -6.13
C THR A 63 -1.75 14.42 -5.42
N LYS A 64 -2.58 15.15 -4.65
CA LYS A 64 -3.67 14.55 -3.85
C LYS A 64 -5.06 14.82 -4.43
N LYS A 65 -5.90 13.78 -4.44
CA LYS A 65 -7.25 13.78 -5.04
C LYS A 65 -8.31 13.49 -3.99
N VAL A 66 -9.22 14.42 -3.76
CA VAL A 66 -10.37 14.26 -2.85
C VAL A 66 -11.54 13.62 -3.58
N ILE A 67 -12.19 12.63 -2.96
CA ILE A 67 -13.42 12.04 -3.48
C ILE A 67 -14.53 13.07 -3.36
N VAL A 68 -15.07 13.51 -4.50
CA VAL A 68 -16.19 14.47 -4.57
C VAL A 68 -17.51 13.73 -4.66
N GLN A 69 -17.53 12.64 -5.44
CA GLN A 69 -18.70 11.78 -5.57
C GLN A 69 -18.26 10.32 -5.49
N PRO A 70 -18.80 9.51 -4.57
CA PRO A 70 -18.49 8.09 -4.51
C PRO A 70 -18.99 7.41 -5.78
N ALA A 71 -18.29 6.34 -6.21
CA ALA A 71 -18.75 5.50 -7.31
C ALA A 71 -20.10 4.84 -6.99
N ALA A 72 -20.84 4.40 -8.01
CA ALA A 72 -21.97 3.53 -7.74
C ALA A 72 -21.47 2.17 -7.21
N GLU A 73 -22.20 1.63 -6.23
CA GLU A 73 -21.84 0.41 -5.54
C GLU A 73 -22.77 -0.73 -5.98
N ALA A 74 -22.22 -1.93 -6.07
CA ALA A 74 -22.98 -3.17 -6.21
C ALA A 74 -22.39 -4.18 -5.25
N ALA A 75 -23.26 -4.92 -4.57
CA ALA A 75 -22.88 -6.02 -3.71
C ALA A 75 -23.80 -7.21 -3.98
N TRP A 76 -23.23 -8.41 -3.95
CA TRP A 76 -23.97 -9.66 -4.09
C TRP A 76 -23.35 -10.66 -3.12
N ASN A 77 -24.19 -11.41 -2.41
CA ASN A 77 -23.82 -12.39 -1.39
C ASN A 77 -22.94 -11.82 -0.26
N MET A 78 -22.90 -10.49 -0.12
CA MET A 78 -22.15 -9.75 0.89
C MET A 78 -22.90 -8.47 1.23
N ARG A 79 -22.80 -8.03 2.49
CA ARG A 79 -23.32 -6.74 2.94
C ARG A 79 -22.16 -5.84 3.35
N LEU A 80 -22.01 -4.71 2.65
CA LEU A 80 -21.12 -3.64 3.07
C LEU A 80 -21.58 -3.09 4.43
N LEU A 81 -20.71 -3.13 5.44
CA LEU A 81 -21.02 -2.62 6.78
C LEU A 81 -20.68 -1.14 6.94
N SER A 82 -19.58 -0.71 6.32
CA SER A 82 -19.09 0.66 6.37
C SER A 82 -18.15 0.93 5.19
N ASN A 83 -18.13 2.19 4.74
CA ASN A 83 -17.17 2.71 3.77
C ASN A 83 -16.70 4.06 4.31
N VAL A 84 -15.47 4.10 4.82
CA VAL A 84 -14.91 5.27 5.51
C VAL A 84 -13.84 5.88 4.63
N THR A 85 -13.88 7.20 4.46
CA THR A 85 -12.85 7.94 3.71
C THR A 85 -11.54 7.92 4.50
N PRO A 86 -10.37 7.73 3.86
CA PRO A 86 -9.09 7.83 4.53
C PRO A 86 -8.85 9.25 5.08
N ALA A 87 -7.89 9.37 6.00
CA ALA A 87 -7.48 10.66 6.53
C ALA A 87 -6.83 11.53 5.43
N GLU A 88 -6.89 12.86 5.62
CA GLU A 88 -6.51 13.87 4.60
C GLU A 88 -5.14 13.60 3.93
N PRO A 89 -4.08 13.18 4.65
CA PRO A 89 -2.79 12.91 4.02
C PRO A 89 -2.82 11.78 2.97
N PHE A 90 -3.73 10.83 3.10
CA PHE A 90 -3.81 9.61 2.29
C PHE A 90 -4.91 9.67 1.22
N VAL A 91 -5.68 10.75 1.19
CA VAL A 91 -6.76 10.96 0.23
C VAL A 91 -6.21 11.03 -1.20
N GLY A 92 -6.69 10.09 -2.04
CA GLY A 92 -6.27 9.98 -3.43
C GLY A 92 -4.92 9.28 -3.64
N VAL A 93 -4.35 8.71 -2.58
CA VAL A 93 -3.14 7.90 -2.62
C VAL A 93 -3.53 6.41 -2.57
N THR A 94 -2.79 5.56 -3.28
CA THR A 94 -3.06 4.12 -3.36
C THR A 94 -2.92 3.46 -1.99
N HIS A 95 -3.99 2.80 -1.53
CA HIS A 95 -3.96 1.87 -0.41
C HIS A 95 -3.36 0.53 -0.84
N SER A 96 -2.71 -0.15 0.09
CA SER A 96 -2.09 -1.46 -0.09
C SER A 96 -2.67 -2.47 0.89
N ASP A 97 -1.82 -3.29 1.53
CA ASP A 97 -2.23 -4.38 2.39
C ASP A 97 -2.90 -3.94 3.70
N LEU A 98 -3.54 -4.92 4.34
CA LEU A 98 -4.15 -4.80 5.66
C LEU A 98 -3.52 -5.83 6.61
N ALA A 99 -3.19 -5.39 7.81
CA ALA A 99 -2.85 -6.25 8.93
C ALA A 99 -3.83 -6.04 10.08
N PHE A 100 -4.05 -7.07 10.89
CA PHE A 100 -5.03 -7.03 11.98
C PHE A 100 -4.35 -7.38 13.31
N THR A 101 -4.68 -6.63 14.37
CA THR A 101 -4.25 -6.94 15.73
C THR A 101 -5.33 -6.54 16.73
N GLY A 102 -5.84 -7.52 17.47
CA GLY A 102 -6.99 -7.34 18.36
C GLY A 102 -8.19 -6.72 17.63
N LYS A 103 -8.56 -5.50 18.04
CA LYS A 103 -9.69 -4.73 17.49
C LYS A 103 -9.27 -3.67 16.46
N TYR A 104 -8.02 -3.73 15.99
CA TYR A 104 -7.46 -2.73 15.08
C TYR A 104 -7.16 -3.34 13.71
N ALA A 105 -7.41 -2.56 12.66
CA ALA A 105 -6.93 -2.81 11.31
C ALA A 105 -5.86 -1.76 10.96
N ILE A 106 -4.67 -2.22 10.61
CA ILE A 106 -3.58 -1.38 10.10
C ILE A 106 -3.63 -1.45 8.58
N GLN A 107 -3.77 -0.31 7.93
CA GLN A 107 -3.91 -0.19 6.49
C GLN A 107 -2.71 0.53 5.90
N GLY A 108 -1.99 -0.18 5.04
CA GLY A 108 -0.93 0.39 4.23
C GLY A 108 -1.45 1.39 3.20
N ASN A 109 -0.62 2.39 2.91
CA ASN A 109 -0.85 3.35 1.85
C ASN A 109 0.50 3.83 1.31
N TYR A 110 0.62 4.16 0.02
CA TYR A 110 1.93 4.52 -0.55
C TYR A 110 2.63 5.70 0.14
N ASP A 111 1.89 6.52 0.90
CA ASP A 111 2.40 7.60 1.74
C ASP A 111 2.52 7.25 3.24
N GLY A 112 2.42 5.97 3.65
CA GLY A 112 2.59 5.52 5.04
C GLY A 112 1.60 4.43 5.48
N TYR A 113 1.02 4.54 6.67
CA TYR A 113 -0.07 3.65 7.11
C TYR A 113 -1.06 4.36 8.04
N GLN A 114 -2.26 3.80 8.13
CA GLN A 114 -3.32 4.25 9.03
C GLN A 114 -3.74 3.11 9.96
N VAL A 115 -4.04 3.41 11.21
CA VAL A 115 -4.59 2.47 12.19
C VAL A 115 -6.05 2.81 12.41
N TRP A 116 -6.93 1.83 12.23
CA TRP A 116 -8.37 1.95 12.39
C TRP A 116 -8.84 1.13 13.58
N ASP A 117 -9.57 1.73 14.52
CA ASP A 117 -10.36 1.00 15.52
C ASP A 117 -11.62 0.45 14.85
N ILE A 118 -11.68 -0.88 14.73
CA ILE A 118 -12.79 -1.63 14.12
C ILE A 118 -13.67 -2.33 15.17
N SER A 119 -13.60 -1.92 16.45
CA SER A 119 -14.48 -2.44 17.53
C SER A 119 -15.96 -2.33 17.18
N ASN A 120 -16.33 -1.28 16.44
CA ASN A 120 -17.62 -1.16 15.80
C ASN A 120 -17.46 -1.24 14.27
N PRO A 121 -17.70 -2.41 13.64
CA PRO A 121 -17.46 -2.58 12.20
C PRO A 121 -18.41 -1.78 11.31
N ARG A 122 -19.49 -1.21 11.85
CA ARG A 122 -20.39 -0.30 11.12
C ARG A 122 -19.90 1.15 11.14
N ALA A 123 -19.03 1.50 12.08
CA ALA A 123 -18.45 2.83 12.19
C ALA A 123 -16.98 2.73 12.66
N PRO A 124 -16.07 2.18 11.82
CA PRO A 124 -14.63 2.24 12.08
C PRO A 124 -14.18 3.69 12.31
N ARG A 125 -13.21 3.88 13.19
CA ARG A 125 -12.67 5.21 13.52
C ARG A 125 -11.17 5.21 13.30
N LEU A 126 -10.66 6.29 12.71
CA LEU A 126 -9.22 6.50 12.67
C LEU A 126 -8.71 6.56 14.11
N TYR A 127 -7.75 5.71 14.43
CA TYR A 127 -7.14 5.62 15.75
C TYR A 127 -5.79 6.33 15.79
N ASP A 128 -4.94 6.08 14.78
CA ASP A 128 -3.66 6.74 14.60
C ASP A 128 -3.27 6.71 13.12
N GLU A 129 -2.29 7.53 12.72
CA GLU A 129 -1.72 7.52 11.38
C GLU A 129 -0.23 7.85 11.38
N TYR A 130 0.49 7.25 10.44
CA TYR A 130 1.91 7.51 10.22
C TYR A 130 2.15 7.90 8.78
N VAL A 131 2.44 9.18 8.54
CA VAL A 131 2.72 9.72 7.20
C VAL A 131 4.21 9.61 6.93
N CYS A 132 4.58 8.68 6.05
CA CYS A 132 5.95 8.49 5.62
C CYS A 132 6.01 7.83 4.25
N ARG A 133 6.31 8.64 3.23
CA ARG A 133 6.39 8.18 1.84
C ARG A 133 7.39 7.04 1.68
N GLY A 134 6.94 5.99 1.00
CA GLY A 134 7.77 4.85 0.61
C GLY A 134 7.29 4.13 -0.65
N SER A 135 6.06 4.40 -1.12
CA SER A 135 5.29 3.49 -1.99
C SER A 135 5.12 2.11 -1.36
N GLN A 136 4.20 1.31 -1.91
CA GLN A 136 3.81 0.00 -1.40
C GLN A 136 3.27 0.10 0.01
N SER A 137 4.15 0.19 1.01
CA SER A 137 3.77 0.28 2.43
C SER A 137 2.83 -0.84 2.82
N ASP A 138 3.01 -1.99 2.20
CA ASP A 138 2.44 -3.25 2.63
C ASP A 138 2.82 -3.44 4.09
N VAL A 139 1.82 -3.81 4.90
CA VAL A 139 1.94 -3.91 6.34
C VAL A 139 1.75 -5.34 6.79
N SER A 140 2.61 -5.79 7.70
CA SER A 140 2.39 -7.00 8.49
C SER A 140 2.58 -6.70 9.97
N VAL A 141 1.88 -7.46 10.82
CA VAL A 141 2.05 -7.41 12.27
C VAL A 141 2.57 -8.75 12.77
N TYR A 142 3.58 -8.72 13.62
CA TYR A 142 4.07 -9.88 14.34
C TYR A 142 4.24 -9.53 15.82
N ARG A 143 3.41 -10.12 16.68
CA ARG A 143 3.34 -9.74 18.10
C ARG A 143 3.11 -8.23 18.23
N ASN A 144 4.07 -7.51 18.82
CA ASN A 144 4.07 -6.06 18.98
C ASN A 144 4.88 -5.33 17.88
N LEU A 145 5.32 -6.00 16.82
CA LEU A 145 6.07 -5.35 15.73
C LEU A 145 5.18 -5.10 14.52
N ILE A 146 5.33 -3.92 13.91
CA ILE A 146 4.78 -3.61 12.57
C ILE A 146 5.95 -3.55 11.58
N PHE A 147 5.79 -4.24 10.46
CA PHE A 147 6.70 -4.16 9.32
C PHE A 147 6.04 -3.41 8.17
N VAL A 148 6.75 -2.45 7.58
CA VAL A 148 6.21 -1.61 6.50
C VAL A 148 7.18 -1.59 5.32
N SER A 149 6.68 -2.04 4.17
CA SER A 149 7.43 -2.02 2.90
C SER A 149 7.68 -0.60 2.37
N GLY A 150 8.79 -0.41 1.67
CA GLY A 150 8.88 0.68 0.71
C GLY A 150 9.97 0.47 -0.32
N GLU A 151 9.74 1.02 -1.49
CA GLU A 151 10.63 0.85 -2.64
C GLU A 151 10.77 2.08 -3.53
N ALA A 152 9.92 3.10 -3.34
CA ALA A 152 9.99 4.33 -4.11
C ALA A 152 11.36 4.96 -4.00
N THR A 153 11.86 5.46 -5.13
CA THR A 153 13.09 6.24 -5.13
C THR A 153 12.91 7.55 -4.34
N SER A 154 11.70 8.10 -4.25
CA SER A 154 11.43 9.30 -3.48
C SER A 154 11.26 9.08 -1.97
N GLY A 155 11.24 7.83 -1.49
CA GLY A 155 11.12 7.54 -0.06
C GLY A 155 12.33 8.01 0.73
N ARG A 156 12.12 8.53 1.94
CA ARG A 156 13.20 9.00 2.82
C ARG A 156 13.27 8.25 4.15
N LEU A 157 14.47 8.18 4.71
CA LEU A 157 14.75 7.64 6.04
C LEU A 157 14.14 8.49 7.15
N ASP A 158 14.16 9.80 7.00
CA ASP A 158 13.60 10.80 7.93
C ASP A 158 12.10 11.08 7.72
N CYS A 159 11.46 10.36 6.78
CA CYS A 159 10.06 10.58 6.38
C CYS A 159 9.73 11.98 5.83
N GLY A 160 10.74 12.76 5.42
CA GLY A 160 10.52 14.03 4.75
C GLY A 160 9.76 13.89 3.43
N MET A 161 8.91 14.87 3.11
CA MET A 161 8.05 14.84 1.91
C MET A 161 8.69 15.44 0.65
N GLN A 162 9.86 16.05 0.80
CA GLN A 162 10.65 16.66 -0.27
C GLN A 162 11.26 15.65 -1.26
N GLY A 163 11.23 14.35 -0.93
CA GLY A 163 11.80 13.31 -1.78
C GLY A 163 13.33 13.30 -1.82
N VAL A 164 13.88 12.59 -2.81
CA VAL A 164 15.31 12.44 -3.06
C VAL A 164 15.56 12.54 -4.57
N GLU A 165 16.18 13.64 -5.00
CA GLU A 165 16.42 13.94 -6.42
C GLU A 165 17.73 13.32 -6.94
N ASP A 166 18.75 13.22 -6.08
CA ASP A 166 20.06 12.68 -6.45
C ASP A 166 19.96 11.23 -6.90
N SER A 167 20.87 10.80 -7.78
CA SER A 167 20.99 9.39 -8.18
C SER A 167 21.58 8.51 -7.07
N VAL A 168 22.34 9.11 -6.15
CA VAL A 168 22.92 8.49 -4.95
C VAL A 168 22.45 9.30 -3.74
N GLY A 169 21.44 8.80 -3.04
CA GLY A 169 20.81 9.52 -1.95
C GLY A 169 21.09 8.89 -0.59
N ARG A 170 21.84 9.59 0.27
CA ARG A 170 22.13 9.13 1.65
C ARG A 170 20.87 9.08 2.53
N GLU A 171 19.89 9.92 2.23
CA GLU A 171 18.61 9.99 2.94
C GLU A 171 17.56 9.03 2.35
N ARG A 172 17.86 8.30 1.28
CA ARG A 172 16.87 7.48 0.58
C ARG A 172 16.52 6.24 1.39
N PHE A 173 15.23 6.00 1.58
CA PHE A 173 14.72 4.75 2.12
C PHE A 173 14.18 3.84 1.02
N ARG A 174 14.70 2.61 0.94
CA ARG A 174 14.02 1.47 0.28
C ARG A 174 14.35 0.18 1.03
N GLY A 175 13.33 -0.58 1.42
CA GLY A 175 13.46 -1.81 2.20
C GLY A 175 12.29 -1.98 3.16
N ILE A 176 12.56 -2.40 4.40
CA ILE A 176 11.54 -2.56 5.46
C ILE A 176 11.79 -1.57 6.59
N ARG A 177 10.73 -0.88 7.03
CA ARG A 177 10.69 -0.16 8.31
C ARG A 177 10.10 -1.07 9.38
N ILE A 178 10.64 -0.97 10.59
CA ILE A 178 10.23 -1.75 11.75
C ILE A 178 9.78 -0.79 12.84
N PHE A 179 8.59 -1.02 13.38
CA PHE A 179 8.03 -0.24 14.48
C PHE A 179 7.67 -1.14 15.65
N ASP A 180 7.91 -0.66 16.88
CA ASP A 180 7.30 -1.21 18.08
C ASP A 180 5.90 -0.60 18.23
N ALA A 181 4.92 -1.48 18.27
CA ALA A 181 3.50 -1.19 18.37
C ALA A 181 2.90 -1.76 19.67
N THR A 182 3.72 -1.88 20.73
CA THR A 182 3.23 -2.17 22.09
C THR A 182 2.18 -1.14 22.52
N ASP A 183 2.40 0.14 22.17
CA ASP A 183 1.38 1.19 22.22
C ASP A 183 1.04 1.64 20.79
N LEU A 184 -0.12 1.19 20.28
CA LEU A 184 -0.59 1.55 18.94
C LEU A 184 -1.00 3.03 18.82
N ALA A 185 -1.15 3.77 19.92
CA ALA A 185 -1.38 5.21 19.85
C ALA A 185 -0.09 6.00 19.62
N HIS A 186 1.07 5.38 19.87
CA HIS A 186 2.38 5.98 19.66
C HIS A 186 3.39 4.93 19.14
N PRO A 187 3.20 4.36 17.93
CA PRO A 187 4.14 3.41 17.37
C PRO A 187 5.55 4.00 17.31
N LYS A 188 6.52 3.29 17.89
CA LYS A 188 7.91 3.75 17.94
C LYS A 188 8.68 3.16 16.77
N TYR A 189 9.22 4.02 15.90
CA TYR A 189 10.17 3.59 14.89
C TYR A 189 11.43 3.00 15.56
N ILE A 190 11.79 1.77 15.18
CA ILE A 190 12.97 1.06 15.70
C ILE A 190 14.13 1.23 14.72
N ALA A 191 13.94 0.74 13.49
CA ALA A 191 14.99 0.66 12.49
C ALA A 191 14.41 0.54 11.08
N SER A 192 15.28 0.74 10.10
CA SER A 192 15.03 0.39 8.70
C SER A 192 16.14 -0.52 8.23
N VAL A 193 15.78 -1.58 7.52
CA VAL A 193 16.74 -2.41 6.80
C VAL A 193 16.69 -2.05 5.33
N GLN A 194 17.77 -1.47 4.82
CA GLN A 194 17.90 -1.09 3.41
C GLN A 194 18.18 -2.32 2.54
N THR A 195 17.49 -2.43 1.41
CA THR A 195 17.75 -3.46 0.40
C THR A 195 18.12 -2.82 -0.94
N CYS A 196 18.78 -3.58 -1.82
CA CYS A 196 19.24 -3.02 -3.10
C CYS A 196 18.10 -2.63 -4.03
N ARG A 197 16.96 -3.31 -3.89
CA ARG A 197 15.79 -3.12 -4.75
C ARG A 197 14.54 -2.63 -4.03
N GLY A 198 14.61 -2.36 -2.73
CA GLY A 198 13.46 -1.98 -1.91
C GLY A 198 12.61 -3.18 -1.51
N SER A 199 11.41 -2.91 -1.00
CA SER A 199 10.38 -3.91 -0.71
C SER A 199 9.11 -3.58 -1.49
N HIS A 200 8.80 -4.40 -2.50
CA HIS A 200 7.54 -4.31 -3.25
C HIS A 200 6.41 -4.95 -2.45
N THR A 201 6.70 -6.15 -1.94
CA THR A 201 5.93 -6.76 -0.87
C THR A 201 6.87 -7.56 0.04
N HIS A 202 6.34 -7.98 1.19
CA HIS A 202 7.07 -8.82 2.13
C HIS A 202 6.18 -9.90 2.75
N THR A 203 6.82 -10.97 3.20
CA THR A 203 6.18 -12.06 3.95
C THR A 203 6.91 -12.26 5.27
N VAL A 204 6.16 -12.25 6.38
CA VAL A 204 6.68 -12.59 7.70
C VAL A 204 6.64 -14.09 7.91
N VAL A 205 7.75 -14.67 8.33
CA VAL A 205 7.93 -16.12 8.50
C VAL A 205 8.55 -16.41 9.85
N GLU A 206 7.92 -17.31 10.61
CA GLU A 206 8.52 -17.90 11.80
C GLU A 206 9.35 -19.12 11.44
N ASP A 207 10.50 -19.27 12.08
CA ASP A 207 11.25 -20.53 12.06
C ASP A 207 10.80 -21.42 13.24
N PRO A 208 10.36 -22.67 13.01
CA PRO A 208 10.05 -23.61 14.09
C PRO A 208 11.23 -23.89 15.03
N SER A 209 12.45 -23.84 14.51
CA SER A 209 13.70 -24.15 15.22
C SER A 209 14.40 -22.93 15.83
N ASP A 210 14.02 -21.72 15.40
CA ASP A 210 14.55 -20.46 15.91
C ASP A 210 13.43 -19.52 16.38
N LYS A 211 13.11 -19.62 17.68
CA LYS A 211 12.08 -18.82 18.33
C LYS A 211 12.57 -17.46 18.84
N ALA A 212 13.87 -17.20 18.76
CA ALA A 212 14.45 -15.92 19.17
C ALA A 212 14.31 -14.84 18.08
N ASN A 213 14.05 -15.27 16.84
CA ASN A 213 13.95 -14.40 15.68
C ASN A 213 12.62 -14.56 14.94
N VAL A 214 12.28 -13.55 14.16
CA VAL A 214 11.31 -13.66 13.07
C VAL A 214 11.99 -13.24 11.77
N TYR A 215 11.61 -13.83 10.66
CA TYR A 215 12.21 -13.57 9.36
C TYR A 215 11.24 -12.81 8.46
N VAL A 216 11.76 -11.88 7.66
CA VAL A 216 10.99 -11.13 6.68
C VAL A 216 11.60 -11.37 5.30
N TYR A 217 10.82 -11.99 4.42
CA TYR A 217 11.19 -12.29 3.05
C TYR A 217 10.68 -11.18 2.16
N ILE A 218 11.57 -10.51 1.44
CA ILE A 218 11.23 -9.33 0.65
C ILE A 218 11.45 -9.58 -0.82
N SER A 219 10.47 -9.16 -1.62
CA SER A 219 10.60 -9.07 -3.06
C SER A 219 10.70 -7.60 -3.46
N GLY A 220 11.89 -7.12 -3.84
CA GLY A 220 12.08 -5.78 -4.38
C GLY A 220 11.77 -5.73 -5.89
N SER A 221 10.98 -4.74 -6.34
CA SER A 221 10.69 -4.56 -7.78
C SER A 221 11.50 -3.44 -8.42
N SER A 222 11.95 -2.46 -7.62
CA SER A 222 12.58 -1.26 -8.15
C SER A 222 13.98 -1.53 -8.72
N ALA A 223 14.49 -0.58 -9.52
CA ALA A 223 15.82 -0.68 -10.12
C ALA A 223 16.90 -0.86 -9.05
N VAL A 224 17.96 -1.59 -9.36
CA VAL A 224 19.08 -1.77 -8.43
C VAL A 224 19.72 -0.41 -8.17
N ARG A 225 19.82 -0.01 -6.88
CA ARG A 225 20.48 1.25 -6.54
C ARG A 225 22.00 1.16 -6.79
N PRO A 226 22.67 2.30 -7.02
CA PRO A 226 24.13 2.31 -7.16
C PRO A 226 24.83 1.75 -5.92
N ALA A 227 25.95 1.04 -6.13
CA ALA A 227 26.80 0.56 -5.04
C ALA A 227 27.34 1.69 -4.13
N ALA A 228 27.44 2.91 -4.69
CA ALA A 228 27.80 4.11 -3.94
C ALA A 228 26.69 4.59 -2.97
N GLU A 229 25.43 4.20 -3.21
CA GLU A 229 24.31 4.47 -2.29
C GLU A 229 24.22 3.37 -1.21
N LEU A 230 24.38 2.11 -1.62
CA LEU A 230 24.41 0.96 -0.71
C LEU A 230 25.41 -0.07 -1.22
N ALA A 231 26.45 -0.32 -0.43
CA ALA A 231 27.50 -1.27 -0.78
C ALA A 231 26.92 -2.68 -1.00
N GLY A 232 27.48 -3.40 -1.97
CA GLY A 232 27.06 -4.76 -2.33
C GLY A 232 25.96 -4.83 -3.40
N CYS A 233 25.34 -3.71 -3.78
CA CYS A 233 24.34 -3.72 -4.85
C CYS A 233 24.97 -3.80 -6.24
N SER A 234 24.51 -4.76 -7.06
CA SER A 234 24.98 -5.01 -8.42
C SER A 234 23.81 -5.24 -9.39
N ASP A 235 23.78 -4.47 -10.48
CA ASP A 235 22.79 -4.61 -11.58
C ASP A 235 23.30 -5.49 -12.73
N LEU A 236 24.50 -6.05 -12.58
CA LEU A 236 25.12 -6.88 -13.61
C LEU A 236 24.30 -8.14 -13.85
N ALA A 237 24.39 -8.67 -15.08
CA ALA A 237 23.70 -9.90 -15.44
C ALA A 237 24.29 -11.09 -14.65
N PRO A 238 23.50 -12.14 -14.36
CA PRO A 238 23.94 -13.26 -13.52
C PRO A 238 25.18 -14.01 -14.05
N ASP A 239 25.46 -13.96 -15.35
CA ASP A 239 26.65 -14.53 -15.98
C ASP A 239 27.93 -13.73 -15.70
N VAL A 240 27.79 -12.43 -15.43
CA VAL A 240 28.88 -11.53 -15.05
C VAL A 240 29.05 -11.46 -13.54
N ASP A 241 27.93 -11.36 -12.83
CA ASP A 241 27.89 -11.35 -11.37
C ASP A 241 26.84 -12.34 -10.86
N PRO A 242 27.25 -13.54 -10.41
CA PRO A 242 26.34 -14.54 -9.87
C PRO A 242 25.71 -14.12 -8.53
N ASN A 243 26.08 -12.96 -7.97
CA ASN A 243 25.49 -12.33 -6.79
C ASN A 243 24.67 -11.06 -7.10
N GLY A 244 24.44 -10.74 -8.38
CA GLY A 244 23.63 -9.59 -8.80
C GLY A 244 22.22 -9.59 -8.19
N GLU A 245 21.63 -8.41 -8.00
CA GLU A 245 20.42 -8.19 -7.18
C GLU A 245 19.10 -8.53 -7.90
N LYS A 246 19.19 -8.97 -9.16
CA LYS A 246 18.03 -9.37 -9.95
C LYS A 246 17.57 -10.79 -9.55
N PHE A 247 16.25 -10.98 -9.43
CA PHE A 247 15.61 -12.29 -9.17
C PHE A 247 16.04 -12.98 -7.87
N ARG A 248 16.26 -12.17 -6.83
CA ARG A 248 16.51 -12.61 -5.47
C ARG A 248 15.37 -12.23 -4.54
N ILE A 249 15.26 -12.99 -3.46
CA ILE A 249 14.55 -12.58 -2.26
C ILE A 249 15.58 -12.19 -1.22
N GLU A 250 15.50 -10.99 -0.66
CA GLU A 250 16.25 -10.66 0.54
C GLU A 250 15.53 -11.25 1.76
N VAL A 251 16.25 -12.04 2.56
CA VAL A 251 15.76 -12.58 3.83
C VAL A 251 16.37 -11.75 4.94
N ILE A 252 15.52 -11.07 5.70
CA ILE A 252 15.92 -10.28 6.86
C ILE A 252 15.65 -11.09 8.12
N GLN A 253 16.64 -11.20 8.99
CA GLN A 253 16.46 -11.70 10.35
C GLN A 253 16.17 -10.54 11.30
N ILE A 254 15.12 -10.66 12.10
CA ILE A 254 14.73 -9.70 13.13
C ILE A 254 14.86 -10.36 14.51
N PRO A 255 15.90 -10.03 15.29
CA PRO A 255 16.02 -10.49 16.66
C PRO A 255 14.90 -9.90 17.52
N LEU A 256 14.07 -10.74 18.13
CA LEU A 256 12.88 -10.27 18.87
C LEU A 256 13.23 -9.50 20.15
N ALA A 257 14.38 -9.80 20.75
CA ALA A 257 14.89 -9.07 21.91
C ALA A 257 15.55 -7.73 21.54
N HIS A 258 16.08 -7.62 20.33
CA HIS A 258 16.85 -6.48 19.84
C HIS A 258 16.54 -6.20 18.36
N PRO A 259 15.31 -5.77 18.03
CA PRO A 259 14.87 -5.58 16.65
C PRO A 259 15.67 -4.50 15.92
N GLU A 260 16.37 -3.61 16.63
CA GLU A 260 17.33 -2.65 16.08
C GLU A 260 18.52 -3.30 15.36
N ASN A 261 18.82 -4.57 15.65
CA ASN A 261 19.88 -5.34 15.01
C ASN A 261 19.42 -6.12 13.77
N ALA A 262 18.22 -5.81 13.26
CA ALA A 262 17.68 -6.41 12.05
C ALA A 262 18.62 -6.21 10.85
N HIS A 263 18.87 -7.29 10.10
CA HIS A 263 19.77 -7.25 8.95
C HIS A 263 19.45 -8.35 7.93
N VAL A 264 19.87 -8.14 6.68
CA VAL A 264 19.77 -9.15 5.62
C VAL A 264 20.75 -10.28 5.92
N VAL A 265 20.24 -11.51 6.07
CA VAL A 265 21.05 -12.72 6.34
C VAL A 265 21.25 -13.58 5.10
N SER A 266 20.38 -13.45 4.09
CA SER A 266 20.50 -14.23 2.86
C SER A 266 19.84 -13.53 1.69
N LYS A 267 20.29 -13.87 0.48
CA LYS A 267 19.70 -13.43 -0.79
C LYS A 267 19.55 -14.60 -1.77
N PRO A 268 18.72 -15.62 -1.48
CA PRO A 268 18.54 -16.76 -2.37
C PRO A 268 18.06 -16.31 -3.77
N GLY A 269 18.66 -16.89 -4.81
CA GLY A 269 18.18 -16.75 -6.18
C GLY A 269 16.98 -17.67 -6.40
N ILE A 270 15.87 -17.14 -6.95
CA ILE A 270 14.64 -17.91 -7.14
C ILE A 270 14.66 -18.69 -8.46
N LEU A 271 15.37 -18.17 -9.47
CA LEU A 271 15.37 -18.73 -10.83
C LEU A 271 16.72 -19.38 -11.22
N THR A 272 17.73 -19.32 -10.36
CA THR A 272 19.11 -19.73 -10.66
C THR A 272 19.27 -21.23 -10.96
N ALA A 273 18.30 -22.06 -10.59
CA ALA A 273 18.31 -23.50 -10.83
C ALA A 273 17.24 -23.96 -11.85
N LEU A 274 16.54 -23.03 -12.50
CA LEU A 274 15.52 -23.38 -13.49
C LEU A 274 16.17 -23.66 -14.85
N ALA A 275 15.80 -24.77 -15.47
CA ALA A 275 16.13 -25.03 -16.86
C ALA A 275 15.43 -24.01 -17.78
N PRO A 276 15.99 -23.71 -18.97
CA PRO A 276 15.30 -22.89 -19.97
C PRO A 276 13.87 -23.41 -20.21
N ALA A 277 12.88 -22.52 -20.19
CA ALA A 277 11.52 -22.90 -20.50
C ALA A 277 11.46 -23.52 -21.91
N PRO A 278 10.83 -24.69 -22.10
CA PRO A 278 10.67 -25.27 -23.42
C PRO A 278 9.89 -24.30 -24.30
N ARG A 279 10.51 -23.84 -25.39
CA ARG A 279 9.84 -22.95 -26.33
C ARG A 279 8.76 -23.72 -27.09
N ASN A 280 7.51 -23.29 -26.97
CA ASN A 280 6.47 -23.74 -27.88
C ASN A 280 6.73 -23.11 -29.26
N THR A 281 7.35 -23.87 -30.16
CA THR A 281 7.74 -23.41 -31.50
C THR A 281 6.55 -22.88 -32.31
N ALA A 282 5.36 -23.44 -32.10
CA ALA A 282 4.13 -22.94 -32.71
C ALA A 282 3.74 -21.57 -32.18
N ARG A 283 3.85 -21.31 -30.87
CA ARG A 283 3.58 -19.98 -30.29
C ARG A 283 4.62 -18.94 -30.73
N VAL A 284 5.90 -19.30 -30.80
CA VAL A 284 6.95 -18.39 -31.28
C VAL A 284 6.71 -17.96 -32.74
N LEU A 285 6.24 -18.88 -33.58
CA LEU A 285 5.86 -18.58 -34.96
C LEU A 285 4.65 -17.65 -35.01
N GLN A 286 3.61 -17.96 -34.23
CA GLN A 286 2.40 -17.15 -34.11
C GLN A 286 2.70 -15.72 -33.64
N ASP A 287 3.48 -15.54 -32.57
CA ASP A 287 3.90 -14.23 -32.05
C ASP A 287 4.71 -13.44 -33.10
N SER A 288 5.47 -14.14 -33.94
CA SER A 288 6.23 -13.50 -35.02
C SER A 288 5.31 -13.02 -36.15
N ILE A 289 4.30 -13.80 -36.51
CA ILE A 289 3.26 -13.41 -37.47
C ILE A 289 2.47 -12.21 -36.93
N GLU A 290 2.05 -12.24 -35.67
CA GLU A 290 1.28 -11.17 -35.03
C GLU A 290 2.10 -9.88 -34.90
N ARG A 291 3.40 -9.95 -34.60
CA ARG A 291 4.29 -8.78 -34.58
C ARG A 291 4.46 -8.16 -35.97
N VAL A 292 4.61 -8.99 -37.02
CA VAL A 292 4.69 -8.49 -38.40
C VAL A 292 3.36 -7.84 -38.82
N ALA A 293 2.23 -8.46 -38.48
CA ALA A 293 0.90 -7.90 -38.74
C ALA A 293 0.68 -6.57 -38.00
N ALA A 294 1.09 -6.49 -36.72
CA ALA A 294 1.02 -5.27 -35.92
C ALA A 294 1.98 -4.17 -36.44
N ALA A 295 3.17 -4.53 -36.91
CA ALA A 295 4.10 -3.59 -37.53
C ALA A 295 3.58 -3.08 -38.89
N ALA A 296 2.97 -3.95 -39.69
CA ALA A 296 2.31 -3.58 -40.94
C ALA A 296 1.11 -2.65 -40.68
N ALA A 297 0.31 -2.92 -39.64
CA ALA A 297 -0.78 -2.05 -39.21
C ALA A 297 -0.30 -0.69 -38.66
N ARG A 298 0.95 -0.62 -38.17
CA ARG A 298 1.59 0.62 -37.67
C ARG A 298 2.43 1.34 -38.73
N GLY A 299 2.54 0.81 -39.95
CA GLY A 299 3.50 1.25 -40.96
C GLY A 299 2.94 2.22 -41.99
N GLY A 300 2.67 3.46 -41.58
CA GLY A 300 2.42 4.61 -42.45
C GLY A 300 3.05 5.88 -41.88
N GLY A 301 4.34 5.86 -41.55
CA GLY A 301 5.05 7.04 -41.05
C GLY A 301 6.51 6.76 -40.72
N ALA A 302 7.40 7.18 -41.62
CA ALA A 302 8.84 7.18 -41.39
C ALA A 302 9.25 8.27 -40.38
N GLY A 303 10.11 7.92 -39.42
CA GLY A 303 10.73 8.87 -38.48
C GLY A 303 11.58 8.15 -37.45
N GLY A 304 12.91 8.20 -37.62
CA GLY A 304 13.86 7.34 -36.93
C GLY A 304 14.09 7.58 -35.44
N ARG A 305 14.60 6.54 -34.78
CA ARG A 305 15.62 6.59 -33.71
C ARG A 305 16.29 5.21 -33.65
N GLY A 306 17.60 5.19 -33.87
CA GLY A 306 18.40 3.96 -33.92
C GLY A 306 18.42 3.25 -32.58
N GLY A 307 17.85 2.05 -32.54
CA GLY A 307 18.09 1.07 -31.47
C GLY A 307 19.42 0.37 -31.71
N ARG A 308 20.30 0.36 -30.70
CA ARG A 308 21.55 -0.42 -30.71
C ARG A 308 21.24 -1.89 -31.01
N PRO A 309 22.09 -2.62 -31.78
CA PRO A 309 21.90 -4.03 -31.99
C PRO A 309 22.08 -4.77 -30.65
N ALA A 310 21.08 -5.54 -30.25
CA ALA A 310 21.21 -6.52 -29.19
C ALA A 310 22.32 -7.49 -29.59
N GLY A 311 23.36 -7.60 -28.76
CA GLY A 311 24.45 -8.53 -28.96
C GLY A 311 23.91 -9.96 -29.08
N ARG A 312 24.50 -10.75 -29.97
CA ARG A 312 24.26 -12.19 -30.08
C ARG A 312 24.65 -12.84 -28.76
N GLY A 313 23.67 -13.09 -27.89
CA GLY A 313 23.84 -13.84 -26.65
C GLY A 313 24.24 -15.28 -26.95
N GLY A 314 25.09 -15.84 -26.09
CA GLY A 314 25.52 -17.24 -26.13
C GLY A 314 24.36 -18.24 -25.93
N PRO A 315 24.66 -19.54 -25.75
CA PRO A 315 23.62 -20.56 -25.58
C PRO A 315 22.68 -20.18 -24.42
N PRO A 316 21.37 -20.51 -24.53
CA PRO A 316 20.38 -20.07 -23.56
C PRO A 316 20.70 -20.63 -22.17
N SER A 317 21.14 -19.76 -21.27
CA SER A 317 21.03 -20.01 -19.84
C SER A 317 19.55 -20.07 -19.46
N GLY A 318 19.21 -20.74 -18.35
CA GLY A 318 17.85 -20.72 -17.80
C GLY A 318 17.27 -19.31 -17.64
N PRO A 319 15.96 -19.17 -17.36
CA PRO A 319 15.33 -17.87 -17.25
C PRO A 319 16.08 -17.02 -16.22
N VAL A 320 16.59 -15.88 -16.67
CA VAL A 320 17.23 -14.87 -15.82
C VAL A 320 16.28 -13.71 -15.56
N GLN A 321 15.00 -13.80 -15.98
CA GLN A 321 13.91 -12.92 -15.58
C GLN A 321 12.54 -13.61 -15.63
N CYS A 322 11.55 -13.10 -14.88
CA CYS A 322 10.16 -13.61 -14.90
C CYS A 322 9.47 -13.48 -16.27
N HIS A 323 10.07 -12.75 -17.20
CA HIS A 323 9.57 -12.53 -18.57
C HIS A 323 10.40 -13.23 -19.65
N ASP A 324 11.38 -14.08 -19.27
CA ASP A 324 12.14 -14.94 -20.19
C ASP A 324 11.39 -16.20 -20.62
#